data_AF-A0AAE9Y8R5-F1
#
_entry.id   AF-A0AAE9Y8R5-F1
#
_cell.length_a   1.000
_cell.length_b   1.000
_cell.length_c   1.000
_cell.angle_alpha   90.00
_cell.angle_beta   90.00
_cell.angle_gamma   90.00
#
_symmetry.space_group_name_H-M   'P 1'
#
loop_
_entity.id
_entity.type
_entity.pdbx_description
1 polymer ?
#
loop_
_entity_poly.entity_id
_entity_poly.type
_entity_poly.pdbx_seq_one_letter_code
_entity_poly.pdbx_strand_id
1 'polypeptide(L)'
;MEVETAEGTWHVRRRWAPRRLGADTLWRRFRTRTRKVGRRTRDLGDLPDPGCAVDALEGLVLVVVVVVVVVFLLLVGIPFLIALGELLILVLLALGGVVGRVLFRRPWTVDAVAPDGTHHVWAVVGWRASGAARQYVADRVAAGGAGGAVPSDDEVAAAALAS
;
A
#
# COMPACT_ATOMS: atom_id res chain seq x y z
N MET A 1 -6.04 17.12 -5.43
CA MET A 1 -5.70 18.41 -6.03
C MET A 1 -6.82 19.33 -5.64
N GLU A 2 -6.47 20.40 -4.97
CA GLU A 2 -7.42 21.44 -4.58
C GLU A 2 -7.38 22.51 -5.67
N VAL A 3 -8.56 22.98 -6.06
CA VAL A 3 -8.73 24.06 -7.04
C VAL A 3 -9.63 25.08 -6.38
N GLU A 4 -9.11 26.27 -6.11
CA GLU A 4 -9.91 27.39 -5.62
C GLU A 4 -10.64 28.03 -6.78
N THR A 5 -11.95 28.19 -6.65
CA THR A 5 -12.80 28.95 -7.58
C THR A 5 -13.50 30.07 -6.82
N ALA A 6 -14.17 30.97 -7.54
CA ALA A 6 -14.95 32.06 -6.93
C ALA A 6 -16.07 31.57 -5.99
N GLU A 7 -16.51 30.32 -6.13
CA GLU A 7 -17.58 29.69 -5.32
C GLU A 7 -17.04 28.87 -4.14
N GLY A 8 -15.73 28.60 -4.10
CA GLY A 8 -15.10 27.83 -3.04
C GLY A 8 -14.07 26.82 -3.54
N THR A 9 -13.66 25.92 -2.65
CA THR A 9 -12.60 24.95 -2.92
C THR A 9 -13.16 23.65 -3.49
N TRP A 10 -12.70 23.27 -4.66
CA TRP A 10 -12.97 21.99 -5.29
C TRP A 10 -11.88 20.97 -4.98
N HIS A 11 -12.28 19.73 -4.65
CA HIS A 11 -11.34 18.63 -4.41
C HIS A 11 -11.41 17.60 -5.55
N VAL A 12 -10.41 17.60 -6.43
CA VAL A 12 -10.26 16.62 -7.51
C VAL A 12 -9.25 15.54 -7.11
N ARG A 13 -9.66 14.28 -7.13
CA ARG A 13 -8.84 13.14 -6.70
C ARG A 13 -9.01 11.91 -7.58
N ARG A 14 -7.91 11.21 -7.82
CA ARG A 14 -7.91 9.87 -8.42
C ARG A 14 -8.08 8.84 -7.31
N ARG A 15 -9.09 7.97 -7.41
CA ARG A 15 -9.34 6.91 -6.42
C ARG A 15 -8.94 5.55 -6.98
N TRP A 16 -8.28 4.76 -6.14
CA TRP A 16 -7.88 3.39 -6.48
C TRP A 16 -9.10 2.44 -6.50
N ALA A 17 -10.12 2.69 -5.68
CA ALA A 17 -11.30 1.82 -5.57
C ALA A 17 -12.62 2.62 -5.59
N PRO A 18 -13.66 2.12 -6.29
CA PRO A 18 -15.02 2.65 -6.15
C PRO A 18 -15.50 2.50 -4.70
N ARG A 19 -16.18 3.52 -4.15
CA ARG A 19 -16.74 3.52 -2.78
C ARG A 19 -17.66 2.33 -2.47
N ARG A 20 -18.17 1.63 -3.49
CA ARG A 20 -19.07 0.46 -3.35
C ARG A 20 -18.37 -0.86 -2.96
N LEU A 21 -17.05 -0.90 -2.80
CA LEU A 21 -16.32 -2.11 -2.35
C LEU A 21 -16.10 -2.18 -0.81
N GLY A 22 -16.92 -1.48 -0.02
CA GLY A 22 -16.76 -1.37 1.43
C GLY A 22 -17.38 -2.49 2.28
N ALA A 23 -18.22 -3.37 1.72
CA ALA A 23 -19.00 -4.33 2.51
C ALA A 23 -18.39 -5.75 2.59
N ASP A 24 -17.65 -6.21 1.58
CA ASP A 24 -17.30 -7.64 1.45
C ASP A 24 -15.80 -7.94 1.40
N THR A 25 -14.95 -7.06 1.92
CA THR A 25 -13.51 -7.31 1.92
C THR A 25 -13.16 -8.54 2.77
N LEU A 26 -12.79 -9.62 2.07
CA LEU A 26 -12.09 -10.83 2.54
C LEU A 26 -10.95 -10.51 3.53
N TRP A 27 -10.39 -9.31 3.47
CA TRP A 27 -9.45 -8.72 4.42
C TRP A 27 -9.93 -8.75 5.88
N ARG A 28 -11.23 -8.52 6.14
CA ARG A 28 -11.81 -8.59 7.49
C ARG A 28 -11.86 -10.02 8.02
N ARG A 29 -12.05 -11.01 7.12
CA ARG A 29 -11.99 -12.45 7.44
C ARG A 29 -10.57 -12.95 7.63
N PHE A 30 -9.61 -12.39 6.91
CA PHE A 30 -8.20 -12.79 7.03
C PHE A 30 -7.59 -12.29 8.35
N ARG A 31 -7.92 -11.05 8.76
CA ARG A 31 -7.40 -10.42 9.97
C ARG A 31 -7.89 -11.06 11.29
N THR A 32 -9.02 -11.77 11.27
CA THR A 32 -9.48 -12.54 12.44
C THR A 32 -8.77 -13.89 12.57
N ARG A 33 -8.19 -14.44 11.50
CA ARG A 33 -7.56 -15.77 11.50
C ARG A 33 -6.13 -15.75 12.04
N THR A 34 -5.39 -14.66 11.84
CA THR A 34 -3.97 -14.54 12.23
C THR A 34 -3.73 -14.31 13.73
N ARG A 35 -4.77 -13.98 14.51
CA ARG A 35 -4.63 -13.78 15.97
C ARG A 35 -4.59 -15.08 16.79
N LYS A 36 -4.71 -16.27 16.16
CA LYS A 36 -4.83 -17.55 16.87
C LYS A 36 -3.60 -18.46 16.83
N VAL A 37 -2.52 -18.08 16.14
CA VAL A 37 -1.32 -18.92 15.99
C VAL A 37 -0.11 -18.23 16.62
N GLY A 38 -0.11 -18.17 17.95
CA GLY A 38 0.96 -17.53 18.71
C GLY A 38 1.09 -18.08 20.12
N ARG A 39 1.07 -19.41 20.30
CA ARG A 39 1.51 -20.09 21.52
C ARG A 39 2.08 -21.48 21.20
N ARG A 40 3.22 -21.79 21.83
CA ARG A 40 4.14 -22.95 21.69
C ARG A 40 5.19 -22.72 20.59
N THR A 41 6.48 -22.63 20.92
CA THR A 41 7.26 -23.52 21.80
C THR A 41 8.27 -22.75 22.67
N ARG A 42 8.22 -23.00 23.99
CA ARG A 42 9.35 -22.88 24.92
C ARG A 42 9.45 -24.26 25.55
N ASP A 43 10.57 -24.94 25.34
CA ASP A 43 11.18 -25.93 26.22
C ASP A 43 12.32 -26.62 25.46
N LEU A 44 13.55 -26.48 25.99
CA LEU A 44 14.83 -27.16 25.70
C LEU A 44 15.95 -26.11 25.86
N GLY A 45 16.92 -26.25 26.75
CA GLY A 45 17.25 -27.35 27.65
C GLY A 45 18.29 -26.90 28.69
N ASP A 46 18.62 -27.83 29.58
CA ASP A 46 19.61 -27.72 30.66
C ASP A 46 20.90 -26.99 30.26
N LEU A 47 21.34 -26.09 31.13
CA LEU A 47 22.64 -25.44 31.09
C LEU A 47 23.60 -26.19 32.03
N PRO A 48 24.73 -26.74 31.53
CA PRO A 48 25.81 -27.19 32.40
C PRO A 48 26.62 -26.00 32.92
N ASP A 49 26.94 -26.05 34.21
CA ASP A 49 27.79 -25.09 34.94
C ASP A 49 29.27 -25.20 34.51
N PRO A 50 29.93 -24.12 34.03
CA PRO A 50 31.35 -24.17 33.70
C PRO A 50 32.17 -23.68 34.89
N GLY A 51 32.36 -24.59 35.84
CA GLY A 51 33.42 -24.49 36.83
C GLY A 51 34.78 -24.86 36.23
N CYS A 52 35.74 -23.97 36.46
CA CYS A 52 37.19 -24.19 36.51
C CYS A 52 38.07 -23.89 35.28
N ALA A 53 39.18 -23.23 35.63
CA ALA A 53 40.49 -23.16 35.00
C ALA A 53 40.78 -21.99 34.05
N VAL A 54 41.60 -21.09 34.58
CA VAL A 54 42.00 -19.76 34.11
C VAL A 54 43.09 -19.79 33.02
N ASP A 55 43.14 -20.88 32.23
CA ASP A 55 44.06 -21.03 31.08
C ASP A 55 43.34 -20.87 29.71
N ALA A 56 42.07 -20.44 29.73
CA ALA A 56 41.11 -20.57 28.62
C ALA A 56 40.68 -19.25 27.93
N LEU A 57 41.52 -18.20 27.91
CA LEU A 57 41.12 -16.88 27.40
C LEU A 57 40.87 -16.84 25.88
N GLU A 58 41.67 -17.52 25.05
CA GLU A 58 41.43 -17.58 23.59
C GLU A 58 40.20 -18.42 23.23
N GLY A 59 40.01 -19.55 23.90
CA GLY A 59 38.82 -20.39 23.72
C GLY A 59 37.54 -19.68 24.16
N LEU A 60 37.60 -18.91 25.24
CA LEU A 60 36.45 -18.14 25.73
C LEU A 60 36.04 -17.04 24.74
N VAL A 61 37.00 -16.32 24.14
CA VAL A 61 36.70 -15.28 23.13
C VAL A 61 35.99 -15.89 21.93
N LEU A 62 36.47 -17.02 21.41
CA LEU A 62 35.83 -17.70 20.28
C LEU A 62 34.39 -18.11 20.62
N VAL A 63 34.18 -18.71 21.80
CA VAL A 63 32.85 -19.13 22.25
C VAL A 63 31.91 -17.92 22.38
N VAL A 64 32.36 -16.82 22.99
CA VAL A 64 31.57 -15.59 23.11
C VAL A 64 31.20 -15.04 21.73
N VAL A 65 32.15 -14.98 20.79
CA VAL A 65 31.89 -14.52 19.42
C VAL A 65 30.85 -15.40 18.74
N VAL A 66 30.99 -16.74 18.83
CA VAL A 66 30.00 -17.67 18.26
C VAL A 66 28.63 -17.44 18.86
N VAL A 67 28.52 -17.32 20.19
CA VAL A 67 27.26 -17.06 20.87
C VAL A 67 26.65 -15.74 20.41
N VAL A 68 27.44 -14.66 20.31
CA VAL A 68 26.97 -13.35 19.84
C VAL A 68 26.49 -13.43 18.39
N VAL A 69 27.21 -14.11 17.50
CA VAL A 69 26.82 -14.30 16.10
C VAL A 69 25.53 -15.10 16.02
N VAL A 70 25.40 -16.19 16.77
CA VAL A 70 24.18 -17.01 16.80
C VAL A 70 23.01 -16.18 17.31
N VAL A 71 23.17 -15.47 18.43
CA VAL A 71 22.13 -14.59 18.98
C VAL A 71 21.76 -13.49 17.98
N PHE A 72 22.73 -12.87 17.32
CA PHE A 72 22.48 -11.87 16.29
C PHE A 72 21.72 -12.45 15.10
N LEU A 73 22.11 -13.62 14.60
CA LEU A 73 21.40 -14.29 13.51
C LEU A 73 19.97 -14.66 13.90
N LEU A 74 19.75 -15.12 15.14
CA LEU A 74 18.41 -15.46 15.62
C LEU A 74 17.53 -14.22 15.84
N LEU A 75 18.07 -13.17 16.45
CA LEU A 75 17.32 -11.98 16.84
C LEU A 75 17.19 -10.94 15.72
N VAL A 76 18.13 -10.91 14.78
CA VAL A 76 18.17 -9.92 13.70
C VAL A 76 18.11 -10.61 12.34
N GLY A 77 18.97 -11.61 12.10
CA GLY A 77 19.06 -12.28 10.80
C GLY A 77 17.74 -12.94 10.35
N ILE A 78 17.19 -13.84 11.17
CA ILE A 78 15.93 -14.53 10.90
C ILE A 78 14.76 -13.55 10.71
N PRO A 79 14.46 -12.62 11.64
CA PRO A 79 13.34 -11.71 11.45
C PRO A 79 13.56 -10.76 10.27
N PHE A 80 14.80 -10.35 9.98
CA PHE A 80 15.11 -9.58 8.78
C PHE A 80 14.83 -10.36 7.50
N LEU A 81 15.23 -11.63 7.42
CA LEU A 81 14.95 -12.49 6.27
C LEU A 81 13.44 -12.73 6.10
N ILE A 82 12.71 -12.93 7.19
CA ILE A 82 11.24 -13.04 7.17
C ILE A 82 10.64 -11.75 6.63
N ALA A 83 11.02 -10.59 7.17
CA ALA A 83 10.53 -9.29 6.73
C ALA A 83 10.85 -9.02 5.25
N LEU A 84 12.04 -9.42 4.79
CA LEU A 84 12.44 -9.32 3.39
C LEU A 84 11.57 -10.22 2.49
N GLY A 85 11.28 -11.45 2.94
CA GLY A 85 10.37 -12.36 2.26
C GLY A 85 8.94 -11.81 2.19
N GLU A 86 8.42 -11.25 3.29
CA GLU A 86 7.12 -10.60 3.32
C GLU A 86 7.06 -9.39 2.38
N LEU A 87 8.10 -8.56 2.37
CA LEU A 87 8.21 -7.43 1.44
C LEU A 87 8.21 -7.91 -0.01
N LEU A 88 8.98 -8.94 -0.33
CA LEU A 88 9.01 -9.52 -1.67
C LEU A 88 7.63 -10.04 -2.09
N ILE A 89 6.94 -10.77 -1.20
CA ILE A 89 5.57 -11.24 -1.44
C ILE A 89 4.62 -10.05 -1.69
N LEU A 90 4.68 -9.00 -0.87
CA LEU A 90 3.85 -7.80 -1.04
C LEU A 90 4.11 -7.10 -2.37
N VAL A 91 5.39 -6.99 -2.77
CA VAL A 91 5.78 -6.43 -4.06
C VAL A 91 5.22 -7.28 -5.19
N LEU A 92 5.38 -8.60 -5.16
CA LEU A 92 4.84 -9.50 -6.18
C LEU A 92 3.31 -9.43 -6.24
N LEU A 93 2.63 -9.35 -5.09
CA LEU A 93 1.17 -9.21 -5.03
C LEU A 93 0.71 -7.86 -5.58
N ALA A 94 1.45 -6.78 -5.30
CA ALA A 94 1.18 -5.46 -5.83
C ALA A 94 1.36 -5.44 -7.36
N LEU A 95 2.47 -6.00 -7.86
CA LEU A 95 2.70 -6.14 -9.31
C LEU A 95 1.62 -6.99 -9.95
N GLY A 96 1.32 -8.16 -9.40
CA GLY A 96 0.26 -9.04 -9.88
C GLY A 96 -1.13 -8.37 -9.85
N GLY A 97 -1.41 -7.59 -8.81
CA GLY A 97 -2.63 -6.79 -8.71
C GLY A 97 -2.70 -5.68 -9.76
N VAL A 98 -1.60 -5.00 -10.06
CA VAL A 98 -1.52 -3.98 -11.12
C VAL A 98 -1.68 -4.63 -12.49
N VAL A 99 -0.91 -5.67 -12.80
CA VAL A 99 -0.98 -6.42 -14.06
C VAL A 99 -2.39 -7.00 -14.25
N GLY A 100 -2.94 -7.63 -13.20
CA GLY A 100 -4.31 -8.11 -13.20
C GLY A 100 -5.29 -6.98 -13.48
N ARG A 101 -5.18 -5.83 -12.81
CA ARG A 101 -6.09 -4.70 -13.04
C ARG A 101 -6.00 -4.17 -14.48
N VAL A 102 -4.80 -4.13 -15.05
CA VAL A 102 -4.56 -3.73 -16.45
C VAL A 102 -5.18 -4.75 -17.41
N LEU A 103 -4.95 -6.05 -17.18
CA LEU A 103 -5.49 -7.13 -18.02
C LEU A 103 -7.03 -7.21 -17.94
N PHE A 104 -7.59 -7.08 -16.74
CA PHE A 104 -9.03 -7.05 -16.49
C PHE A 104 -9.70 -5.71 -16.83
N ARG A 105 -8.97 -4.75 -17.43
CA ARG A 105 -9.46 -3.42 -17.86
C ARG A 105 -10.26 -2.69 -16.77
N ARG A 106 -9.98 -2.91 -15.49
CA ARG A 106 -10.81 -2.31 -14.42
C ARG A 106 -10.58 -0.80 -14.40
N PRO A 107 -11.62 0.01 -14.67
CA PRO A 107 -11.47 1.46 -14.80
C PRO A 107 -10.95 2.08 -13.50
N TRP A 108 -10.13 3.11 -13.64
CA TRP A 108 -9.75 4.06 -12.60
C TRP A 108 -10.89 5.04 -12.40
N THR A 109 -11.18 5.42 -11.16
CA THR A 109 -12.22 6.41 -10.89
C THR A 109 -11.60 7.77 -10.58
N VAL A 110 -12.05 8.81 -11.30
CA VAL A 110 -11.74 10.20 -11.01
C VAL A 110 -12.95 10.78 -10.30
N ASP A 111 -12.75 11.43 -9.15
CA ASP A 111 -13.79 12.00 -8.29
C ASP A 111 -13.52 13.51 -8.15
N ALA A 112 -14.48 14.34 -8.50
CA ALA A 112 -14.48 15.78 -8.23
C ALA A 112 -15.59 16.10 -7.24
N VAL A 113 -15.21 16.77 -6.15
CA VAL A 113 -16.15 17.22 -5.11
C VAL A 113 -16.22 18.73 -5.15
N ALA A 114 -17.43 19.23 -5.37
CA ALA A 114 -17.76 20.65 -5.38
C ALA A 114 -17.91 21.20 -3.94
N PRO A 115 -17.87 22.54 -3.75
CA PRO A 115 -17.99 23.16 -2.43
C PRO A 115 -19.34 22.91 -1.75
N ASP A 116 -20.40 22.73 -2.54
CA ASP A 116 -21.76 22.37 -2.12
C ASP A 116 -21.90 20.88 -1.71
N GLY A 117 -20.84 20.08 -1.88
CA GLY A 117 -20.82 18.65 -1.60
C GLY A 117 -21.26 17.77 -2.77
N THR A 118 -21.53 18.34 -3.95
CA THR A 118 -21.90 17.56 -5.14
C THR A 118 -20.71 16.72 -5.62
N HIS A 119 -20.99 15.47 -5.96
CA HIS A 119 -19.99 14.46 -6.33
C HIS A 119 -20.12 14.07 -7.80
N HIS A 120 -19.04 14.25 -8.55
CA HIS A 120 -18.94 13.79 -9.94
C HIS A 120 -17.87 12.70 -10.06
N VAL A 121 -18.24 11.57 -10.64
CA VAL A 121 -17.41 10.37 -10.70
C VAL A 121 -17.34 9.84 -12.12
N TRP A 122 -16.12 9.77 -12.67
CA TRP A 122 -15.86 9.27 -14.02
C TRP A 122 -15.02 7.99 -13.97
N ALA A 123 -15.30 7.06 -14.88
CA ALA A 123 -14.58 5.80 -15.04
C ALA A 123 -13.63 5.87 -16.25
N VAL A 124 -12.32 5.82 -16.01
CA VAL A 124 -11.27 5.98 -17.02
C VAL A 124 -10.36 4.76 -17.04
N VAL A 125 -10.20 4.11 -18.20
CA VAL A 125 -9.30 2.95 -18.34
C VAL A 125 -7.89 3.43 -18.69
N GLY A 126 -6.87 2.90 -18.00
CA GLY A 126 -5.46 3.22 -18.25
C GLY A 126 -4.85 4.21 -17.25
N TRP A 127 -3.60 3.96 -16.85
CA TRP A 127 -2.91 4.78 -15.84
C TRP A 127 -2.61 6.19 -16.36
N ARG A 128 -2.07 6.32 -17.57
CA ARG A 128 -1.77 7.62 -18.20
C ARG A 128 -3.05 8.43 -18.45
N ALA A 129 -4.02 7.80 -19.11
CA ALA A 129 -5.39 8.28 -19.32
C ALA A 129 -6.03 8.84 -18.04
N SER A 130 -5.92 8.13 -16.91
CA SER A 130 -6.46 8.61 -15.62
C SER A 130 -5.77 9.87 -15.09
N GLY A 131 -4.48 10.06 -15.41
CA GLY A 131 -3.72 11.26 -15.05
C GLY A 131 -4.14 12.46 -15.89
N ALA A 132 -4.24 12.27 -17.21
CA ALA A 132 -4.71 13.28 -18.15
C ALA A 132 -6.14 13.73 -17.83
N ALA A 133 -7.05 12.79 -17.59
CA ALA A 133 -8.41 13.08 -17.17
C ALA A 133 -8.49 13.90 -15.88
N ARG A 134 -7.65 13.60 -14.87
CA ARG A 134 -7.60 14.37 -13.62
C ARG A 134 -7.18 15.82 -13.87
N GLN A 135 -6.16 16.02 -14.71
CA GLN A 135 -5.65 17.35 -15.02
C GLN A 135 -6.68 18.15 -15.82
N TYR A 136 -7.27 17.53 -16.85
CA TYR A 136 -8.33 18.13 -17.64
C TYR A 136 -9.51 18.60 -16.78
N VAL A 137 -10.00 17.76 -15.85
CA VAL A 137 -11.09 18.15 -14.95
C VAL A 137 -10.69 19.32 -14.06
N ALA A 138 -9.46 19.33 -13.53
CA ALA A 138 -8.98 20.44 -12.71
C ALA A 138 -8.88 21.75 -13.51
N ASP A 139 -8.37 21.69 -14.74
CA ASP A 139 -8.24 22.85 -15.62
C ASP A 139 -9.62 23.40 -16.04
N ARG A 140 -10.59 22.51 -16.31
CA ARG A 140 -11.99 22.88 -16.64
C ARG A 140 -12.70 23.55 -15.47
N VAL A 141 -12.52 23.02 -14.25
CA VAL A 141 -13.08 23.59 -13.03
C VAL A 141 -12.45 24.96 -12.74
N ALA A 142 -11.14 25.11 -12.91
CA ALA A 142 -10.44 26.38 -12.75
C ALA A 142 -10.91 27.43 -13.77
N ALA A 143 -11.10 27.04 -15.03
CA ALA A 143 -11.53 27.93 -16.11
C ALA A 143 -13.02 28.32 -16.03
N GLY A 144 -13.87 27.49 -15.42
CA GLY A 144 -15.32 27.66 -15.38
C GLY A 144 -15.87 28.39 -14.15
N GLY A 145 -15.06 29.19 -13.44
CA GLY A 145 -15.41 29.81 -12.16
C GLY A 145 -16.63 30.75 -12.18
N ALA A 146 -17.84 30.18 -12.10
CA ALA A 146 -19.14 30.76 -11.67
C ALA A 146 -20.31 29.76 -11.92
N GLY A 147 -20.05 28.44 -11.84
CA GLY A 147 -20.99 27.41 -12.30
C GLY A 147 -20.34 26.20 -12.96
N GLY A 148 -18.99 26.16 -12.94
CA GLY A 148 -18.11 25.03 -13.28
C GLY A 148 -18.76 23.98 -14.16
N ALA A 149 -18.78 24.21 -15.48
CA ALA A 149 -19.33 23.25 -16.43
C ALA A 149 -18.64 21.88 -16.22
N VAL A 150 -19.33 21.03 -15.48
CA VAL A 150 -18.86 19.70 -15.12
C VAL A 150 -18.67 18.95 -16.43
N PRO A 151 -17.45 18.51 -16.75
CA PRO A 151 -17.21 17.87 -18.01
C PRO A 151 -18.01 16.58 -18.10
N SER A 152 -18.62 16.34 -19.26
CA SER A 152 -19.44 15.15 -19.49
C SER A 152 -18.56 13.89 -19.50
N ASP A 153 -19.18 12.72 -19.36
CA ASP A 153 -18.46 11.44 -19.44
C ASP A 153 -17.66 11.31 -20.74
N ASP A 154 -18.21 11.79 -21.86
CA ASP A 154 -17.58 11.75 -23.17
C ASP A 154 -16.38 12.68 -23.29
N GLU A 155 -16.44 13.88 -22.70
CA GLU A 155 -15.32 14.83 -22.68
C GLU A 155 -14.14 14.30 -21.87
N VAL A 156 -14.43 13.70 -20.71
CA VAL A 156 -13.39 13.09 -19.86
C VAL A 156 -12.81 11.84 -20.53
N ALA A 157 -13.63 11.04 -21.23
CA ALA A 157 -13.17 9.90 -22.01
C ALA A 157 -12.31 10.33 -23.21
N ALA A 158 -12.68 11.39 -23.92
CA ALA A 158 -11.90 11.94 -25.03
C ALA A 158 -10.54 12.47 -24.56
N ALA A 159 -10.52 13.22 -23.46
CA ALA A 159 -9.27 13.70 -22.85
C ALA A 159 -8.36 12.55 -22.39
N ALA A 160 -8.97 11.47 -21.90
CA ALA A 160 -8.27 10.24 -21.50
C ALA A 160 -7.68 9.45 -22.69
N LEU A 161 -8.32 9.50 -23.86
CA LEU A 161 -7.85 8.85 -25.09
C LEU A 161 -6.75 9.66 -25.81
N ALA A 162 -6.69 10.98 -25.57
CA ALA A 162 -5.71 11.87 -26.17
C ALA A 162 -4.30 11.81 -25.53
N SER A 163 -4.09 10.96 -24.52
CA SER A 163 -2.85 10.84 -23.72
C SER A 163 -2.05 9.57 -23.98
#